data_AF-A0A132AJ71-F1
#
_entry.id   AF-A0A132AJ71-F1
#
_cell.length_a   1.000
_cell.length_b   1.000
_cell.length_c   1.000
_cell.angle_alpha   90.00
_cell.angle_beta   90.00
_cell.angle_gamma   90.00
#
_symmetry.space_group_name_H-M   'P 1'
#
loop_
_entity.id
_entity.type
_entity.pdbx_description
1 polymer ?
#
loop_
_entity_poly.entity_id
_entity_poly.type
_entity_poly.pdbx_seq_one_letter_code
_entity_poly.pdbx_strand_id
1 'polypeptide(L)'
;MDSVFEDHGPLPRFRIEMSLFYVIFFIVFPFFFVNIFVALIIITFQEQGEKELEEGELDKNQKSCIDFSIQAKPLQRYMPKDKDSLKIVRYFHVFFPVVVVVAVVSIE
;
A
#
# COMPACT_ATOMS: atom_id res chain seq x y z
N MET A 1 -42.14 -15.96 8.06
CA MET A 1 -43.08 -15.07 7.35
C MET A 1 -44.54 -15.39 7.69
N ASP A 2 -44.86 -16.66 7.93
CA ASP A 2 -46.23 -17.09 8.27
C ASP A 2 -46.44 -17.49 9.75
N SER A 3 -45.44 -17.24 10.62
CA SER A 3 -45.51 -17.57 12.05
C SER A 3 -46.34 -16.56 12.84
N VAL A 4 -47.22 -17.05 13.72
CA VAL A 4 -48.25 -16.24 14.36
C VAL A 4 -48.00 -16.06 15.86
N PHE A 5 -48.56 -16.92 16.71
CA PHE A 5 -48.42 -16.98 18.17
C PHE A 5 -48.03 -18.41 18.57
N GLU A 6 -47.51 -18.61 19.79
CA GLU A 6 -47.23 -19.96 20.31
C GLU A 6 -48.50 -20.82 20.26
N ASP A 7 -48.36 -22.08 19.83
CA ASP A 7 -49.44 -23.07 19.60
C ASP A 7 -50.46 -22.77 18.48
N HIS A 8 -50.22 -21.76 17.62
CA HIS A 8 -51.06 -21.46 16.47
C HIS A 8 -50.43 -21.86 15.12
N GLY A 9 -51.26 -22.39 14.21
CA GLY A 9 -50.87 -22.74 12.85
C GLY A 9 -50.44 -21.54 12.00
N PRO A 10 -49.69 -21.75 10.90
CA PRO A 10 -49.17 -20.66 10.08
C PRO A 10 -50.28 -19.94 9.32
N LEU A 11 -50.32 -18.60 9.40
CA LEU A 11 -51.21 -17.78 8.58
C LEU A 11 -50.41 -17.08 7.46
N PRO A 12 -50.85 -17.17 6.20
CA PRO A 12 -50.16 -16.54 5.08
C PRO A 12 -49.99 -15.03 5.29
N ARG A 13 -48.77 -14.52 5.09
CA ARG A 13 -48.43 -13.07 5.16
C ARG A 13 -48.61 -12.40 6.53
N PHE A 14 -48.69 -13.16 7.61
CA PHE A 14 -48.92 -12.60 8.95
C PHE A 14 -47.75 -11.76 9.49
N ARG A 15 -46.50 -12.08 9.12
CA ARG A 15 -45.29 -11.34 9.56
C ARG A 15 -44.33 -11.07 8.41
N ILE A 16 -44.69 -10.12 7.55
CA ILE A 16 -43.81 -9.66 6.47
C ILE A 16 -42.61 -8.88 6.99
N GLU A 17 -42.70 -8.24 8.17
CA GLU A 17 -41.58 -7.51 8.77
C GLU A 17 -40.37 -8.40 9.07
N MET A 18 -40.60 -9.68 9.41
CA MET A 18 -39.54 -10.66 9.61
C MET A 18 -38.76 -10.94 8.32
N SER A 19 -39.38 -10.74 7.15
CA SER A 19 -38.69 -10.82 5.85
C SER A 19 -37.60 -9.78 5.73
N LEU A 20 -37.91 -8.54 6.12
CA LEU A 20 -36.98 -7.44 6.01
C LEU A 20 -35.78 -7.64 6.92
N PHE A 21 -36.01 -8.18 8.13
CA PHE A 21 -34.96 -8.55 9.06
C PHE A 21 -33.97 -9.55 8.44
N TYR A 22 -34.46 -10.60 7.76
CA TYR A 22 -33.57 -11.56 7.09
C TYR A 22 -32.79 -10.93 5.93
N VAL A 23 -33.40 -10.05 5.14
CA VAL A 23 -32.70 -9.35 4.05
C VAL A 23 -31.54 -8.50 4.59
N ILE A 24 -31.78 -7.74 5.66
CA ILE A 24 -30.73 -6.94 6.30
C ILE A 24 -29.64 -7.84 6.88
N PHE A 25 -30.02 -8.94 7.56
CA PHE A 25 -29.06 -9.91 8.09
C PHE A 25 -28.16 -10.50 6.99
N PHE A 26 -28.73 -10.86 5.84
CA PHE A 26 -27.99 -11.38 4.69
C PHE A 26 -26.99 -10.39 4.09
N ILE A 27 -27.16 -9.08 4.29
CA ILE A 27 -26.24 -8.06 3.79
C ILE A 27 -25.19 -7.72 4.86
N VAL A 28 -25.63 -7.47 6.10
CA VAL A 28 -24.77 -6.99 7.19
C VAL A 28 -23.83 -8.09 7.69
N PHE A 29 -24.32 -9.33 7.83
CA PHE A 29 -23.51 -10.45 8.30
C PHE A 29 -22.29 -10.69 7.39
N PRO A 30 -22.41 -10.94 6.08
CA PRO A 30 -21.23 -11.16 5.24
C PRO A 30 -20.32 -9.93 5.16
N PHE A 31 -20.87 -8.71 5.20
CA PHE A 31 -20.04 -7.50 5.20
C PHE A 31 -19.11 -7.43 6.41
N PHE A 32 -19.63 -7.71 7.61
CA PHE A 32 -18.82 -7.74 8.83
C PHE A 32 -17.78 -8.86 8.80
N PHE A 33 -18.16 -10.05 8.33
CA PHE A 33 -17.24 -11.18 8.21
C PHE A 33 -16.08 -10.89 7.25
N VAL A 34 -16.36 -10.28 6.09
CA VAL A 34 -15.31 -9.90 5.12
C VAL A 34 -14.38 -8.84 5.73
N ASN A 35 -14.89 -7.86 6.47
CA ASN A 35 -14.04 -6.83 7.08
C ASN A 35 -13.08 -7.41 8.13
N ILE A 36 -13.54 -8.30 9.00
CA ILE A 36 -12.65 -8.99 9.95
C ILE A 36 -11.66 -9.89 9.20
N PHE A 37 -12.13 -10.62 8.20
CA PHE A 37 -11.28 -11.52 7.42
C PHE A 37 -10.16 -10.76 6.70
N VAL A 38 -10.47 -9.64 6.05
CA VAL A 38 -9.50 -8.76 5.40
C VAL A 38 -8.48 -8.22 6.40
N ALA A 39 -8.92 -7.79 7.58
CA ALA A 39 -8.01 -7.31 8.62
C ALA A 39 -7.05 -8.41 9.11
N LEU A 40 -7.57 -9.63 9.34
CA LEU A 40 -6.77 -10.77 9.77
C LEU A 40 -5.68 -11.11 8.75
N ILE A 41 -6.04 -11.21 7.46
CA ILE A 41 -5.04 -11.53 6.42
C ILE A 41 -3.96 -10.44 6.35
N ILE A 42 -4.33 -9.16 6.46
CA ILE A 42 -3.37 -8.04 6.43
C ILE A 42 -2.37 -8.17 7.57
N ILE A 43 -2.85 -8.41 8.79
CA ILE A 43 -1.98 -8.59 9.96
C ILE A 43 -1.03 -9.76 9.76
N THR A 44 -1.52 -10.90 9.26
CA THR A 44 -0.65 -12.06 9.01
C THR A 44 0.38 -11.82 7.92
N PHE A 45 0.04 -11.07 6.87
CA PHE A 45 0.99 -10.70 5.81
C PHE A 45 2.01 -9.66 6.28
N GLN A 46 1.61 -8.74 7.17
CA GLN A 46 2.54 -7.81 7.81
C GLN A 46 3.52 -8.55 8.72
N GLU A 47 3.04 -9.49 9.56
CA GLU A 47 3.90 -10.28 10.44
C GLU A 47 4.87 -11.18 9.63
N GLN A 48 4.42 -11.77 8.52
CA GLN A 48 5.29 -12.52 7.62
C GLN A 48 6.29 -11.61 6.89
N GLY A 49 5.82 -10.47 6.38
CA GLY A 49 6.67 -9.50 5.70
C GLY A 49 7.73 -8.89 6.63
N GLU A 50 7.39 -8.62 7.89
CA GLU A 50 8.31 -8.11 8.91
C GLU A 50 9.34 -9.17 9.30
N LYS A 51 8.95 -10.44 9.46
CA LYS A 51 9.89 -11.54 9.72
C LYS A 51 10.89 -11.76 8.59
N GLU A 52 10.48 -11.57 7.33
CA GLU A 52 11.40 -11.60 6.17
C GLU A 52 12.37 -10.41 6.14
N LEU A 53 12.05 -9.31 6.85
CA LEU A 53 12.88 -8.12 6.91
C LEU A 53 13.78 -8.07 8.14
N GLU A 54 13.37 -8.67 9.27
CA GLU A 54 14.16 -8.78 10.50
C GLU A 54 15.44 -9.60 10.34
N GLU A 55 15.60 -10.41 9.28
CA GLU A 55 16.90 -11.03 8.95
C GLU A 55 18.00 -10.01 8.61
N GLY A 56 17.69 -8.70 8.54
CA GLY A 56 18.68 -7.64 8.57
C GLY A 56 18.31 -6.53 9.57
N GLU A 57 19.23 -6.14 10.45
CA GLU A 57 19.13 -5.01 11.39
C GLU A 57 18.91 -3.61 10.73
N LEU A 58 18.73 -3.55 9.41
CA LEU A 58 18.62 -2.33 8.61
C LEU A 58 17.17 -2.11 8.18
N ASP A 59 16.65 -0.92 8.45
CA ASP A 59 15.30 -0.51 8.05
C ASP A 59 15.10 -0.57 6.51
N LYS A 60 13.85 -0.74 6.05
CA LYS A 60 13.49 -0.82 4.61
C LYS A 60 14.06 0.35 3.82
N ASN A 61 13.98 1.55 4.36
CA ASN A 61 14.46 2.77 3.71
C ASN A 61 16.00 2.77 3.64
N GLN A 62 16.67 2.30 4.69
CA GLN A 62 18.13 2.19 4.73
C GLN A 62 18.63 1.15 3.73
N LYS A 63 18.01 -0.03 3.66
CA LYS A 63 18.34 -1.08 2.69
C LYS A 63 18.19 -0.59 1.25
N SER A 64 17.10 0.10 0.92
CA SER A 64 16.89 0.68 -0.41
C SER A 64 17.92 1.76 -0.76
N CYS A 65 18.30 2.62 0.20
CA CYS A 65 19.33 3.63 -0.01
C CYS A 65 20.71 3.01 -0.27
N ILE A 66 21.06 1.97 0.50
CA ILE A 66 22.32 1.26 0.36
C ILE A 66 22.36 0.54 -0.99
N ASP A 67 21.30 -0.19 -1.35
CA ASP A 67 21.25 -0.92 -2.62
C ASP A 67 21.27 0.01 -3.83
N PHE A 68 20.60 1.16 -3.75
CA PHE A 68 20.67 2.21 -4.78
C PHE A 68 22.09 2.78 -4.91
N SER A 69 22.74 3.07 -3.79
CA SER A 69 24.10 3.63 -3.78
C SER A 69 25.13 2.64 -4.32
N ILE A 70 24.97 1.34 -4.02
CA ILE A 70 25.86 0.28 -4.49
C ILE A 70 25.61 -0.05 -5.97
N GLN A 71 24.37 -0.03 -6.44
CA GLN A 71 24.02 -0.34 -7.84
C GLN A 71 24.13 0.86 -8.80
N ALA A 72 24.33 2.08 -8.28
CA ALA A 72 24.44 3.28 -9.09
C ALA A 72 25.63 3.19 -10.07
N LYS A 73 25.33 3.12 -11.38
CA LYS A 73 26.31 3.26 -12.45
C LYS A 73 26.38 4.72 -12.92
N PRO A 74 27.56 5.23 -13.27
CA PRO A 74 27.68 6.60 -13.76
C PRO A 74 26.86 6.77 -15.04
N LEU A 75 25.95 7.75 -15.05
CA LEU A 75 25.20 8.12 -16.24
C LEU A 75 26.20 8.59 -17.32
N GLN A 76 26.25 7.92 -18.47
CA GLN A 76 27.07 8.35 -19.60
C GLN A 76 26.48 9.64 -20.19
N ARG A 77 26.92 10.79 -19.69
CA ARG A 77 26.62 12.10 -20.27
C ARG A 77 27.83 12.56 -21.10
N TYR A 78 27.58 13.00 -22.33
CA TYR A 78 28.63 13.47 -23.23
C TYR A 78 29.34 14.70 -22.65
N MET A 79 30.64 14.58 -22.39
CA MET A 79 31.49 15.68 -21.91
C MET A 79 32.00 16.46 -23.13
N PRO A 80 31.62 17.74 -23.31
CA PRO A 80 32.11 18.55 -24.42
C PRO A 80 33.62 18.80 -24.31
N LYS A 81 34.29 18.91 -25.47
CA LYS A 81 35.76 18.96 -25.59
C LYS A 81 36.40 20.27 -25.09
N ASP A 82 35.65 21.36 -25.06
CA ASP A 82 36.17 22.70 -24.73
C ASP A 82 36.04 23.01 -23.23
N LYS A 83 37.01 22.54 -22.43
CA LYS A 83 37.01 22.65 -20.95
C LYS A 83 36.89 24.08 -20.40
N ASP A 84 37.26 25.09 -21.18
CA ASP A 84 37.34 26.49 -20.72
C ASP A 84 36.08 27.32 -21.03
N SER A 85 35.03 26.70 -21.58
CA SER A 85 33.79 27.44 -21.86
C SER A 85 33.03 27.72 -20.57
N LEU A 86 32.66 28.99 -20.33
CA LEU A 86 31.74 29.40 -19.25
C LEU A 86 30.42 28.60 -19.24
N LYS A 87 30.05 28.03 -20.39
CA LYS A 87 28.91 27.10 -20.51
C LYS A 87 29.15 25.84 -19.68
N ILE A 88 30.33 25.22 -19.70
CA ILE A 88 30.62 24.00 -18.92
C ILE A 88 30.60 24.29 -17.43
N VAL A 89 31.23 25.37 -16.97
CA VAL A 89 31.22 25.72 -15.54
C VAL A 89 29.79 25.95 -15.05
N ARG A 90 28.95 26.62 -15.86
CA ARG A 90 27.52 26.80 -15.55
C ARG A 90 26.75 25.49 -15.61
N TYR A 91 27.00 24.64 -16.60
CA TYR A 91 26.39 23.31 -16.68
C TYR A 91 26.78 22.47 -15.47
N PHE A 92 28.05 22.43 -15.06
CA PHE A 92 28.50 21.67 -13.89
C PHE A 92 27.92 22.25 -12.59
N HIS A 93 27.93 23.57 -12.42
CA HIS A 93 27.40 24.25 -11.24
C HIS A 93 25.87 24.16 -11.11
N VAL A 94 25.11 24.04 -12.20
CA VAL A 94 23.65 23.89 -12.16
C VAL A 94 23.24 22.42 -12.16
N PHE A 95 23.92 21.57 -12.93
CA PHE A 95 23.56 20.18 -13.10
C PHE A 95 23.96 19.32 -11.90
N PHE A 96 25.11 19.60 -11.27
CA PHE A 96 25.57 18.87 -10.08
C PHE A 96 24.60 19.00 -8.89
N PRO A 97 24.18 20.20 -8.46
CA PRO A 97 23.21 20.31 -7.37
C PRO A 97 21.83 19.79 -7.77
N VAL A 98 21.39 19.94 -9.03
CA VAL A 98 20.08 19.40 -9.46
C VAL A 98 20.08 17.87 -9.41
N VAL A 99 21.14 17.19 -9.85
CA VAL A 99 21.21 15.71 -9.76
C VAL A 99 21.32 15.25 -8.32
N VAL A 100 22.11 15.94 -7.48
CA VAL A 100 22.21 15.61 -6.06
C VAL A 100 20.86 15.85 -5.35
N VAL A 101 20.18 16.96 -5.62
CA VAL A 101 18.87 17.26 -5.04
C VAL A 101 17.80 16.28 -5.52
N VAL A 102 17.77 15.90 -6.81
CA VAL A 102 16.83 14.90 -7.33
C VAL A 102 17.11 13.51 -6.73
N ALA A 103 18.37 13.15 -6.54
CA ALA A 103 18.74 11.90 -5.87
C ALA A 103 18.31 11.90 -4.40
N VAL A 104 18.52 13.00 -3.67
CA VAL A 104 18.13 13.13 -2.26
C VAL A 104 16.60 13.18 -2.09
N VAL A 105 15.88 13.90 -2.95
CA VAL A 105 14.40 14.00 -2.90
C VAL A 105 13.71 12.71 -3.32
N SER A 106 14.36 11.82 -4.07
CA SER A 106 13.78 10.49 -4.39
C SER A 106 13.99 9.46 -3.28
N ILE A 107 14.74 9.82 -2.24
CA ILE A 107 15.09 8.96 -1.09
C ILE A 107 14.18 9.25 0.14
N GLU A 108 13.48 10.39 0.14
CA GLU A 108 12.52 10.83 1.18
C GLU A 108 11.07 10.59 0.73
#